data_AF-A0A9D4MV72-F1
#
_entry.id   AF-A0A9D4MV72-F1
#
_cell.length_a   1.000
_cell.length_b   1.000
_cell.length_c   1.000
_cell.angle_alpha   90.00
_cell.angle_beta   90.00
_cell.angle_gamma   90.00
#
_symmetry.space_group_name_H-M   'P 1'
#
loop_
_entity.id
_entity.type
_entity.pdbx_description
1 polymer ?
#
loop_
_entity_poly.entity_id
_entity_poly.type
_entity_poly.pdbx_seq_one_letter_code
_entity_poly.pdbx_strand_id
1 'polypeptide(L)'
;MCWLESWADIFLSKSIITLKGKEIPLILAIKRLRKVTVAEDVVVPRLSEVVDDVYIECDEADDKDKEEHFIIEPTEGFVQRYQLIISATLVNVNIALTCKVRVLNPLSTGVTL
;
A
#
# COMPACT_ATOMS: atom_id res chain seq x y z
N MET A 1 -35.21 5.40 19.33
CA MET A 1 -34.26 4.64 18.49
C MET A 1 -32.97 5.43 18.47
N CYS A 2 -32.00 5.05 19.31
CA CYS A 2 -30.68 5.67 19.31
C CYS A 2 -29.80 4.91 18.32
N TRP A 3 -29.14 5.64 17.43
CA TRP A 3 -28.12 5.10 16.54
C TRP A 3 -26.96 4.59 17.39
N LEU A 4 -26.70 3.29 17.35
CA LEU A 4 -25.45 2.72 17.88
C LEU A 4 -24.34 3.13 16.92
N GLU A 5 -23.78 4.31 17.17
CA GLU A 5 -22.49 4.72 16.60
C GLU A 5 -21.49 3.61 16.90
N SER A 6 -20.99 2.94 15.85
CA SER A 6 -20.00 1.89 16.00
C SER A 6 -18.63 2.53 16.15
N TRP A 7 -18.28 2.86 17.40
CA TRP A 7 -16.93 3.32 17.74
C TRP A 7 -15.95 2.14 17.64
N ALA A 8 -14.77 2.40 17.09
CA ALA A 8 -13.65 1.48 17.08
C ALA A 8 -12.56 2.07 17.98
N ASP A 9 -12.14 1.33 19.00
CA ASP A 9 -11.05 1.74 19.89
C ASP A 9 -9.74 1.13 19.40
N ILE A 10 -8.71 1.95 19.21
CA ILE A 10 -7.39 1.50 18.73
C ILE A 10 -6.40 1.57 19.89
N PHE A 11 -5.91 0.41 20.34
CA PHE A 11 -4.91 0.30 21.41
C PHE A 11 -3.54 -0.05 20.83
N LEU A 12 -2.81 0.96 20.38
CA LEU A 12 -1.48 0.79 19.74
C LEU A 12 -0.47 0.10 20.67
N SER A 13 -0.46 0.42 21.97
CA SER A 13 0.44 -0.20 22.95
C SER A 13 0.21 -1.69 23.17
N LYS A 14 -0.99 -2.19 22.84
CA LYS A 14 -1.36 -3.60 22.94
C LYS A 14 -1.36 -4.30 21.60
N SER A 15 -1.11 -3.57 20.50
CA SER A 15 -1.29 -4.06 19.14
C SER A 15 -2.66 -4.71 18.94
N ILE A 16 -3.74 -4.06 19.36
CA ILE A 16 -5.12 -4.56 19.19
C ILE A 16 -6.06 -3.41 18.78
N ILE A 17 -6.97 -3.69 17.84
CA ILE A 17 -8.20 -2.91 17.61
C ILE A 17 -9.35 -3.61 18.31
N THR A 18 -10.18 -2.86 19.03
CA THR A 18 -11.47 -3.36 19.53
C THR A 18 -12.58 -2.83 18.63
N LEU A 19 -13.17 -3.72 17.82
CA LEU A 19 -14.28 -3.40 16.92
C LEU A 19 -15.53 -4.12 17.38
N LYS A 20 -16.56 -3.37 17.81
CA LYS A 20 -17.83 -3.94 18.32
C LYS A 20 -17.59 -4.96 19.45
N GLY A 21 -16.63 -4.68 20.32
CA GLY A 21 -16.25 -5.57 21.43
C GLY A 21 -15.46 -6.81 21.03
N LYS A 22 -15.07 -6.96 19.76
CA LYS A 22 -14.13 -8.01 19.31
C LYS A 22 -12.73 -7.45 19.20
N GLU A 23 -11.77 -8.16 19.78
CA GLU A 23 -10.35 -7.85 19.65
C GLU A 23 -9.83 -8.38 18.31
N ILE A 24 -9.19 -7.50 17.55
CA ILE A 24 -8.51 -7.79 16.29
C ILE A 24 -7.03 -7.46 16.50
N PRO A 25 -6.10 -8.43 16.36
CA PRO A 25 -4.67 -8.15 16.49
C PRO A 25 -4.21 -7.17 15.41
N LEU A 26 -3.43 -6.18 15.81
CA LEU A 26 -2.70 -5.28 14.94
C LEU A 26 -1.34 -5.88 14.63
N ILE A 27 -0.97 -5.87 13.36
CA ILE A 27 0.40 -6.09 12.93
C ILE A 27 1.01 -4.71 12.75
N LEU A 28 1.85 -4.31 13.69
CA LEU A 28 2.63 -3.08 13.58
C LEU A 28 3.77 -3.33 12.60
N ALA A 29 3.57 -2.93 11.34
CA ALA A 29 4.66 -2.87 10.38
C ALA A 29 5.63 -1.75 10.79
N ILE A 30 6.78 -2.11 11.38
CA ILE A 30 7.93 -1.21 11.44
C ILE A 30 8.43 -1.12 9.98
N LYS A 31 7.85 -0.18 9.22
CA LYS A 31 8.02 -0.13 7.76
C LYS A 31 9.48 0.13 7.40
N ARG A 32 10.22 -0.93 7.01
CA ARG A 32 11.36 -0.73 6.12
C ARG A 32 10.80 -0.26 4.79
N LEU A 33 11.14 0.96 4.39
CA LEU A 33 10.77 1.47 3.07
C LEU A 33 11.57 0.69 2.02
N ARG A 34 10.87 0.09 1.07
CA ARG A 34 11.47 -0.52 -0.12
C ARG A 34 11.27 0.42 -1.29
N LYS A 35 12.29 0.54 -2.14
CA LYS A 35 12.13 1.25 -3.41
C LYS A 35 11.27 0.39 -4.33
N VAL A 36 10.23 1.01 -4.87
CA VAL A 36 9.37 0.41 -5.90
C VAL A 36 9.53 1.24 -7.16
N THR A 37 9.82 0.58 -8.28
CA THR A 37 10.08 1.24 -9.57
C THR A 37 9.09 0.72 -10.60
N VAL A 38 8.48 1.63 -11.36
CA VAL A 38 7.61 1.28 -12.47
C VAL A 38 8.40 0.55 -13.54
N ALA A 39 7.83 -0.50 -14.15
CA ALA A 39 8.56 -1.31 -15.12
C ALA A 39 8.87 -0.54 -16.42
N GLU A 40 7.97 0.36 -16.81
CA GLU A 40 8.05 1.18 -18.03
C GLU A 40 7.46 2.57 -17.75
N ASP A 41 7.71 3.54 -18.64
CA ASP A 41 7.07 4.86 -18.55
C ASP A 41 5.56 4.69 -18.76
N VAL A 42 4.77 4.98 -17.72
CA VAL A 42 3.33 4.78 -17.77
C VAL A 42 2.58 6.09 -17.81
N VAL A 43 1.76 6.23 -18.84
CA VAL A 43 0.77 7.30 -18.95
C VAL A 43 -0.51 6.83 -18.30
N VAL A 44 -0.92 7.48 -17.22
CA VAL A 44 -2.22 7.29 -16.57
C VAL A 44 -3.19 8.32 -17.15
N PRO A 45 -4.13 7.94 -18.03
CA PRO A 45 -5.05 8.88 -18.66
C PRO A 45 -5.94 9.59 -17.63
N ARG A 46 -6.49 10.74 -18.01
CA ARG A 46 -7.43 11.49 -17.15
C ARG A 46 -8.62 10.63 -16.74
N LEU A 47 -9.10 10.80 -15.52
CA LEU A 47 -10.30 10.15 -14.99
C LEU A 47 -10.34 8.63 -15.25
N SER A 48 -9.18 7.98 -15.15
CA SER A 48 -9.03 6.56 -15.51
C SER A 48 -8.12 5.81 -14.56
N GLU A 49 -8.25 4.49 -14.59
CA GLU A 49 -7.40 3.57 -13.85
C GLU A 49 -6.51 2.80 -14.82
N VAL A 50 -5.26 2.57 -14.42
CA VAL A 50 -4.34 1.65 -15.09
C VAL A 50 -3.85 0.59 -14.10
N VAL A 51 -3.53 -0.58 -14.65
CA VAL A 51 -2.84 -1.65 -13.92
C VAL A 51 -1.44 -1.73 -14.48
N ASP A 52 -0.46 -1.66 -13.61
CA ASP A 52 0.93 -1.53 -14.02
C ASP A 52 1.84 -2.50 -13.26
N ASP A 53 2.92 -2.92 -13.91
CA ASP A 53 3.92 -3.80 -13.33
C ASP A 53 5.01 -2.95 -12.65
N VAL A 54 5.34 -3.31 -11.41
CA VAL A 54 6.39 -2.65 -10.63
C VAL A 54 7.42 -3.64 -10.14
N TYR A 55 8.67 -3.20 -10.06
CA TYR A 55 9.79 -3.90 -9.46
C TYR A 55 10.01 -3.44 -8.02
N ILE A 56 10.26 -4.38 -7.13
CA ILE A 56 10.57 -4.13 -5.73
C ILE A 56 12.05 -4.40 -5.50
N GLU A 57 12.76 -3.43 -4.93
CA GLU A 57 14.15 -3.60 -4.55
C GLU A 57 14.28 -4.58 -3.37
N CYS A 58 15.15 -5.57 -3.51
CA CYS A 58 15.52 -6.49 -2.44
C CYS A 58 16.80 -6.06 -1.74
N ASP A 59 16.86 -6.33 -0.44
CA ASP A 59 18.03 -6.15 0.42
C ASP A 59 18.65 -7.53 0.75
N GLU A 60 19.95 -7.59 0.99
CA GLU A 60 20.65 -8.80 1.46
C GLU A 60 20.11 -9.31 2.81
N ALA A 61 19.41 -8.43 3.55
CA ALA A 61 18.71 -8.81 4.78
C ALA A 61 17.39 -9.57 4.52
N ASP A 62 16.82 -9.50 3.31
CA ASP A 62 15.52 -10.11 3.01
C ASP A 62 15.59 -11.65 3.01
N ASP A 63 16.72 -12.23 2.61
CA ASP A 63 16.97 -13.69 2.68
C ASP A 63 16.98 -14.23 4.12
N LYS A 64 17.14 -13.34 5.12
CA LYS A 64 17.20 -13.69 6.55
C LYS A 64 15.91 -13.37 7.30
N ASP A 65 15.03 -12.56 6.70
CA ASP A 65 13.76 -12.18 7.30
C ASP A 65 12.69 -13.25 7.03
N LYS A 66 11.94 -13.61 8.08
CA LYS A 66 10.77 -14.51 7.97
C LYS A 66 9.51 -13.77 7.49
N GLU A 67 9.60 -12.46 7.31
CA GLU A 67 8.49 -11.64 6.82
C GLU A 67 8.47 -11.70 5.29
N GLU A 68 7.67 -12.63 4.78
CA GLU A 68 7.58 -12.88 3.35
C GLU A 68 6.68 -11.87 2.63
N HIS A 69 5.82 -11.14 3.35
CA HIS A 69 4.77 -10.30 2.78
C HIS A 69 4.97 -8.81 3.08
N PHE A 70 5.04 -8.00 2.02
CA PHE A 70 5.17 -6.56 2.07
C PHE A 70 3.90 -5.89 1.59
N ILE A 71 3.54 -4.75 2.18
CA ILE A 71 2.47 -3.88 1.67
C ILE A 71 3.13 -2.74 0.88
N ILE A 72 2.76 -2.62 -0.39
CA ILE A 72 3.13 -1.49 -1.22
C ILE A 72 2.07 -0.41 -1.07
N GLU A 73 2.51 0.77 -0.65
CA GLU A 73 1.71 1.99 -0.52
C GLU A 73 2.50 3.18 -1.07
N PRO A 74 1.82 4.19 -1.65
CA PRO A 74 2.48 5.40 -2.11
C PRO A 74 3.03 6.19 -0.91
N THR A 75 4.21 6.78 -1.07
CA THR A 75 4.72 7.74 -0.09
C THR A 75 3.93 9.04 -0.15
N GLU A 76 3.94 9.82 0.94
CA GLU A 76 3.30 11.14 0.95
C GLU A 76 3.83 12.05 -0.16
N GLY A 77 5.14 12.00 -0.43
CA GLY A 77 5.76 12.75 -1.52
C GLY A 77 5.27 12.34 -2.91
N PHE A 78 5.02 11.03 -3.13
CA PHE A 78 4.42 10.55 -4.38
C PHE A 78 3.00 11.09 -4.56
N VAL A 79 2.17 10.98 -3.51
CA VAL A 79 0.78 11.48 -3.53
C VAL A 79 0.74 12.99 -3.78
N GLN A 80 1.62 13.76 -3.14
CA GLN A 80 1.71 15.21 -3.34
C GLN A 80 2.14 15.59 -4.76
N ARG A 81 3.10 14.86 -5.32
CA ARG A 81 3.68 15.16 -6.65
C ARG A 81 2.73 14.81 -7.79
N TYR A 82 2.13 13.63 -7.76
CA TYR A 82 1.35 13.11 -8.89
C TYR A 82 -0.16 13.20 -8.68
N GLN A 83 -0.63 13.38 -7.43
CA GLN A 83 -2.05 13.43 -7.07
C GLN A 83 -2.85 12.20 -7.55
N LEU A 84 -2.16 11.06 -7.67
CA LEU A 84 -2.74 9.77 -8.03
C LEU A 84 -3.13 9.00 -6.77
N ILE A 85 -4.11 8.12 -6.93
CA ILE A 85 -4.56 7.21 -5.89
C ILE A 85 -4.03 5.82 -6.26
N ILE A 86 -3.22 5.23 -5.37
CA ILE A 86 -2.70 3.86 -5.55
C ILE A 86 -3.35 2.94 -4.53
N SER A 87 -3.84 1.78 -5.00
CA SER A 87 -4.37 0.75 -4.11
C SER A 87 -3.24 0.02 -3.39
N ALA A 88 -3.36 -0.12 -2.08
CA ALA A 88 -2.41 -0.89 -1.29
C ALA A 88 -2.36 -2.34 -1.78
N THR A 89 -1.17 -2.84 -2.08
CA THR A 89 -0.98 -4.17 -2.67
C THR A 89 -0.09 -5.01 -1.76
N LEU A 90 -0.55 -6.20 -1.40
CA LEU A 90 0.26 -7.17 -0.66
C LEU A 90 1.09 -7.99 -1.64
N VAL A 91 2.40 -8.07 -1.43
CA VAL A 91 3.33 -8.78 -2.30
C VAL A 91 4.22 -9.71 -1.49
N ASN A 92 4.53 -10.88 -2.06
CA ASN A 92 5.52 -11.79 -1.50
C ASN A 92 6.79 -11.78 -2.36
N VAL A 93 7.84 -11.12 -1.87
CA VAL A 93 9.10 -10.91 -2.62
C VAL A 93 9.89 -12.21 -2.80
N ASN A 94 9.67 -13.21 -1.95
CA ASN A 94 10.31 -14.52 -2.08
C ASN A 94 9.71 -15.35 -3.23
N ILE A 95 8.50 -14.99 -3.70
CA ILE A 95 7.85 -15.62 -4.85
C ILE A 95 8.17 -14.86 -6.14
N ALA A 96 8.03 -13.53 -6.11
CA ALA A 96 8.30 -12.69 -7.27
C ALA A 96 8.72 -11.27 -6.84
N LEU A 97 9.75 -10.74 -7.52
CA LEU A 97 10.22 -9.35 -7.36
C LEU A 97 9.37 -8.33 -8.11
N THR A 98 8.36 -8.81 -8.82
CA THR A 98 7.43 -8.01 -9.62
C THR A 98 6.01 -8.21 -9.13
N CYS A 99 5.24 -7.13 -9.06
CA CYS A 99 3.81 -7.21 -8.80
C CYS A 99 3.03 -6.19 -9.60
N LYS A 100 1.70 -6.37 -9.65
CA LYS A 100 0.79 -5.43 -10.28
C LYS A 100 0.23 -4.45 -9.26
N VAL A 101 0.30 -3.17 -9.58
CA VAL A 101 -0.36 -2.09 -8.80
C VAL A 101 -1.48 -1.48 -9.61
N ARG A 102 -2.54 -1.04 -8.92
CA ARG A 102 -3.63 -0.27 -9.52
C ARG A 102 -3.44 1.19 -9.21
N VAL A 103 -3.42 2.01 -10.25
CA VAL A 103 -3.23 3.46 -10.16
C VAL A 103 -4.44 4.15 -10.79
N LEU A 104 -5.13 4.95 -9.99
CA LEU A 104 -6.25 5.78 -10.41
C LEU A 104 -5.79 7.23 -10.53
N ASN A 105 -6.08 7.83 -11.68
CA ASN A 105 -5.93 9.25 -11.92
C ASN A 105 -7.28 9.96 -11.79
N PRO A 106 -7.53 10.68 -10.68
CA PRO A 106 -8.77 11.44 -10.49
C PRO A 106 -8.75 12.80 -11.21
N LEU A 107 -7.65 13.18 -11.87
CA LEU A 107 -7.49 14.48 -12.51
C LEU A 107 -8.14 14.51 -13.90
N SER A 108 -8.42 15.73 -14.37
CA SER A 108 -8.91 16.00 -15.72
C SER A 108 -7.81 16.00 -16.80
N THR A 109 -6.56 15.79 -16.40
CA THR A 109 -5.37 15.69 -17.26
C THR A 109 -4.66 14.36 -17.09
N GLY A 110 -3.95 13.89 -18.12
CA GLY A 110 -3.10 12.71 -18.02
C GLY A 110 -1.85 12.98 -17.19
N VAL A 111 -1.32 11.93 -16.55
CA VAL A 111 -0.09 11.98 -15.74
C VAL A 111 0.87 10.91 -16.26
N THR A 112 2.17 11.23 -16.28
CA THR A 112 3.22 10.28 -16.65
C THR A 112 4.04 9.96 -15.41
N LEU A 113 4.16 8.67 -15.09
CA LEU A 113 4.91 8.12 -13.98
C LEU A 113 6.31 7.70 -14.39
#